data_AF-A0A524H3M7-F1
#
_entry.id   AF-A0A524H3M7-F1
#
_cell.length_a   1.000
_cell.length_b   1.000
_cell.length_c   1.000
_cell.angle_alpha   90.00
_cell.angle_beta   90.00
_cell.angle_gamma   90.00
#
_symmetry.space_group_name_H-M   'P 1'
#
loop_
_entity.id
_entity.type
_entity.pdbx_description
1 polymer ?
#
loop_
_entity_poly.entity_id
_entity_poly.type
_entity_poly.pdbx_seq_one_letter_code
_entity_poly.pdbx_strand_id
1 'polypeptide(L)'
;GISRFWSQRATWSENLKKYVILGVTGPNEYENNVNNNWHTNSMAAWTLSYTISSLLKVQKQAPAKYKELYRKTGLDFKAETGFWQKIIDNLHMPFDSRREVFLQQDGFLDKELMSADKIPADERPINQHWSWDRILRSCFIKQADVLQSIYVFEDKYDTETIRRNFEFYEPMTVHESSLSACIHSILVSLLGNIEKAYELYLRTARLDLDDYNNEVGEGLHITSMAGTWLAIVEGFGGMRILDGKVLINPRIPGKWKSYSFHARLRGILFEVKVNHKGTIITNQSEKNLPMVIFDKEHEIGKGMKLNVNLQQP
;
A
#
# COMPACT_ATOMS: atom_id res chain seq x y z
N GLY A 1 0.06 -2.56 23.36
CA GLY A 1 -1.06 -3.41 22.93
C GLY A 1 -0.64 -4.23 21.72
N ILE A 2 -0.78 -3.66 20.52
CA ILE A 2 -0.50 -4.34 19.24
C ILE A 2 0.94 -4.88 19.16
N SER A 3 1.95 -4.12 19.61
CA SER A 3 3.35 -4.55 19.62
C SER A 3 3.60 -5.77 20.51
N ARG A 4 2.90 -5.85 21.65
CA ARG A 4 2.93 -7.04 22.53
C ARG A 4 2.30 -8.25 21.81
N PHE A 5 1.16 -8.06 21.16
CA PHE A 5 0.52 -9.10 20.35
C PHE A 5 1.48 -9.64 19.27
N TRP A 6 2.10 -8.76 18.47
CA TRP A 6 3.07 -9.21 17.45
C TRP A 6 4.26 -9.94 18.05
N SER A 7 4.77 -9.46 19.19
CA SER A 7 5.89 -10.12 19.87
C SER A 7 5.55 -11.52 20.39
N GLN A 8 4.28 -11.76 20.77
CA GLN A 8 3.79 -13.08 21.16
C GLN A 8 3.55 -13.99 19.96
N ARG A 9 3.24 -13.40 18.80
CA ARG A 9 2.93 -14.12 17.57
C ARG A 9 4.17 -14.60 16.80
N ALA A 10 5.27 -13.89 16.95
CA ALA A 10 6.57 -14.27 16.41
C ALA A 10 7.19 -15.42 17.22
N THR A 11 7.64 -16.47 16.55
CA THR A 11 8.26 -17.64 17.17
C THR A 11 9.67 -17.84 16.61
N TRP A 12 10.64 -18.20 17.45
CA TRP A 12 11.98 -18.52 16.96
C TRP A 12 11.99 -19.90 16.28
N SER A 13 12.44 -19.94 15.03
CA SER A 13 12.65 -21.16 14.26
C SER A 13 14.10 -21.61 14.36
N GLU A 14 14.34 -22.75 15.00
CA GLU A 14 15.68 -23.35 15.06
C GLU A 14 16.21 -23.77 13.69
N ASN A 15 15.31 -24.14 12.76
CA ASN A 15 15.68 -24.53 11.40
C ASN A 15 16.18 -23.33 10.57
N LEU A 16 15.48 -22.20 10.66
CA LEU A 16 15.83 -20.99 9.89
C LEU A 16 16.78 -20.06 10.63
N LYS A 17 17.01 -20.29 11.94
CA LYS A 17 17.71 -19.38 12.85
C LYS A 17 17.19 -17.94 12.75
N LYS A 18 15.85 -17.82 12.69
CA LYS A 18 15.10 -16.57 12.52
C LYS A 18 13.78 -16.64 13.27
N TYR A 19 13.21 -15.48 13.60
CA TYR A 19 11.81 -15.39 13.99
C TYR A 19 10.91 -15.62 12.77
N VAL A 20 9.82 -16.35 12.96
CA VAL A 20 8.82 -16.67 11.96
C VAL A 20 7.42 -16.33 12.47
N ILE A 21 6.49 -16.10 11.55
CA ILE A 21 5.06 -15.94 11.85
C ILE A 21 4.32 -17.00 11.02
N LEU A 22 3.87 -18.05 11.70
CA LEU A 22 3.34 -19.27 11.07
C LEU A 22 1.82 -19.35 11.13
N GLY A 23 1.13 -19.90 10.14
CA GLY A 23 -0.33 -20.11 10.18
C GLY A 23 -1.13 -18.81 10.18
N VAL A 24 -0.92 -17.98 9.16
CA VAL A 24 -1.62 -16.71 8.96
C VAL A 24 -2.39 -16.69 7.64
N THR A 25 -3.26 -15.70 7.50
CA THR A 25 -3.89 -15.33 6.23
C THR A 25 -3.49 -13.88 5.97
N GLY A 26 -2.82 -13.63 4.84
CA GLY A 26 -2.49 -12.29 4.38
C GLY A 26 -3.70 -11.59 3.77
N PRO A 27 -3.52 -10.40 3.16
CA PRO A 27 -4.57 -9.76 2.36
C PRO A 27 -5.16 -10.66 1.27
N ASN A 28 -4.36 -11.56 0.66
CA ASN A 28 -4.88 -12.54 -0.27
C ASN A 28 -5.59 -13.69 0.48
N GLU A 29 -6.92 -13.62 0.57
CA GLU A 29 -7.75 -14.63 1.26
C GLU A 29 -7.90 -15.95 0.51
N TYR A 30 -7.44 -16.05 -0.75
CA TYR A 30 -7.35 -17.32 -1.47
C TYR A 30 -6.18 -18.19 -1.02
N GLU A 31 -5.47 -17.73 0.01
CA GLU A 31 -4.43 -18.44 0.73
C GLU A 31 -4.75 -18.32 2.22
N ASN A 32 -4.77 -19.44 2.93
CA ASN A 32 -4.94 -19.44 4.38
C ASN A 32 -3.98 -20.42 5.03
N ASN A 33 -3.76 -20.25 6.34
CA ASN A 33 -2.81 -21.05 7.11
C ASN A 33 -1.39 -21.07 6.53
N VAL A 34 -1.00 -20.00 5.84
CA VAL A 34 0.33 -19.88 5.23
C VAL A 34 1.37 -19.42 6.26
N ASN A 35 2.64 -19.60 5.93
CA ASN A 35 3.76 -19.21 6.79
C ASN A 35 4.50 -18.00 6.21
N ASN A 36 4.88 -17.07 7.08
CA ASN A 36 5.75 -15.95 6.76
C ASN A 36 5.22 -15.08 5.62
N ASN A 37 3.92 -14.77 5.64
CA ASN A 37 3.33 -13.88 4.64
C ASN A 37 4.05 -12.52 4.65
N TRP A 38 4.47 -12.04 3.47
CA TRP A 38 5.29 -10.84 3.36
C TRP A 38 4.63 -9.60 3.97
N HIS A 39 3.36 -9.37 3.66
CA HIS A 39 2.61 -8.23 4.19
C HIS A 39 2.49 -8.30 5.71
N THR A 40 2.11 -9.47 6.23
CA THR A 40 1.97 -9.73 7.67
C THR A 40 3.27 -9.48 8.42
N ASN A 41 4.38 -10.05 7.93
CA ASN A 41 5.69 -9.89 8.56
C ASN A 41 6.17 -8.44 8.48
N SER A 42 5.96 -7.76 7.35
CA SER A 42 6.30 -6.34 7.18
C SER A 42 5.54 -5.45 8.15
N MET A 43 4.23 -5.66 8.31
CA MET A 43 3.38 -4.91 9.25
C MET A 43 3.74 -5.19 10.71
N ALA A 44 4.09 -6.44 11.05
CA ALA A 44 4.57 -6.80 12.38
C ALA A 44 5.88 -6.06 12.71
N ALA A 45 6.89 -6.17 11.85
CA ALA A 45 8.18 -5.48 12.01
C ALA A 45 7.99 -3.96 12.12
N TRP A 46 7.21 -3.37 11.20
CA TRP A 46 6.93 -1.93 11.22
C TRP A 46 6.24 -1.49 12.52
N THR A 47 5.25 -2.25 13.01
CA THR A 47 4.54 -1.92 14.25
C THR A 47 5.50 -1.91 15.44
N LEU A 48 6.38 -2.91 15.53
CA LEU A 48 7.40 -2.98 16.59
C LEU A 48 8.35 -1.79 16.50
N SER A 49 8.93 -1.52 15.32
CA SER A 49 9.87 -0.41 15.10
C SER A 49 9.24 0.96 15.37
N TYR A 50 8.00 1.17 14.91
CA TYR A 50 7.27 2.40 15.12
C TYR A 50 6.95 2.64 16.60
N THR A 51 6.65 1.57 17.34
CA THR A 51 6.43 1.67 18.79
C THR A 51 7.72 2.07 19.52
N ILE A 52 8.85 1.41 19.21
CA ILE A 52 10.15 1.73 19.82
C ILE A 52 10.51 3.19 19.57
N SER A 53 10.49 3.63 18.30
CA SER A 53 10.81 5.01 17.92
C SER A 53 9.89 6.04 18.57
N SER A 54 8.59 5.75 18.65
CA SER A 54 7.61 6.62 19.31
C SER A 54 7.85 6.74 20.81
N LEU A 55 8.17 5.64 21.49
CA LEU A 55 8.50 5.66 22.92
C LEU A 55 9.74 6.50 23.20
N LEU A 56 10.81 6.33 22.41
CA LEU A 56 12.03 7.12 22.51
C LEU A 56 11.75 8.62 22.28
N LYS A 57 10.92 8.94 21.29
CA LYS A 57 10.51 10.32 21.00
C LYS A 57 9.73 10.94 22.17
N VAL A 58 8.75 10.23 22.71
CA VAL A 58 7.94 10.71 23.85
C VAL A 58 8.78 10.83 25.12
N GLN A 59 9.70 9.89 25.37
CA GLN A 59 10.63 9.96 26.49
C GLN A 59 11.48 11.23 26.43
N LYS A 60 12.01 11.58 25.24
CA LYS A 60 12.83 12.77 25.04
C LYS A 60 12.02 14.07 25.08
N GLN A 61 10.86 14.10 24.45
CA GLN A 61 10.09 15.34 24.22
C GLN A 61 9.04 15.64 25.29
N ALA A 62 8.53 14.62 26.00
CA ALA A 62 7.50 14.76 27.01
C ALA A 62 7.67 13.75 28.17
N PRO A 63 8.70 13.90 29.03
CA PRO A 63 9.02 12.94 30.09
C PRO A 63 7.88 12.66 31.07
N ALA A 64 7.04 13.66 31.36
CA ALA A 64 5.86 13.48 32.22
C ALA A 64 4.83 12.53 31.61
N LYS A 65 4.52 12.70 30.30
CA LYS A 65 3.62 11.80 29.56
C LYS A 65 4.20 10.40 29.44
N TYR A 66 5.52 10.29 29.29
CA TYR A 66 6.22 9.00 29.29
C TYR A 66 6.02 8.23 30.61
N LYS A 67 6.18 8.91 31.77
CA LYS A 67 5.92 8.31 33.09
C LYS A 67 4.47 7.88 33.26
N GLU A 68 3.51 8.69 32.79
CA GLU A 68 2.09 8.34 32.82
C GLU A 68 1.78 7.10 31.99
N LEU A 69 2.33 7.02 30.77
CA LEU A 69 2.21 5.87 29.89
C LEU A 69 2.72 4.59 30.59
N TYR A 70 3.91 4.67 31.20
CA TYR A 70 4.49 3.55 31.95
C TYR A 70 3.54 3.06 33.05
N ARG A 71 3.03 4.00 33.88
CA ARG A 71 2.08 3.68 34.97
C ARG A 71 0.79 3.03 34.45
N LYS A 72 0.26 3.50 33.33
CA LYS A 72 -0.99 3.00 32.75
C LYS A 72 -0.85 1.62 32.10
N THR A 73 0.32 1.33 31.52
CA THR A 73 0.51 0.15 30.65
C THR A 73 1.34 -0.95 31.28
N GLY A 74 2.07 -0.65 32.36
CA GLY A 74 3.05 -1.56 32.94
C GLY A 74 4.14 -1.96 31.94
N LEU A 75 4.53 -1.05 31.03
CA LEU A 75 5.53 -1.30 29.99
C LEU A 75 6.91 -1.48 30.61
N ASP A 76 7.51 -2.67 30.56
CA ASP A 76 8.95 -2.80 30.84
C ASP A 76 9.72 -2.38 29.60
N PHE A 77 10.09 -1.10 29.55
CA PHE A 77 10.72 -0.52 28.37
C PHE A 77 11.95 -1.31 27.93
N LYS A 78 12.87 -1.66 28.84
CA LYS A 78 14.14 -2.28 28.45
C LYS A 78 13.93 -3.73 28.00
N ALA A 79 13.14 -4.50 28.74
CA ALA A 79 12.92 -5.91 28.40
C ALA A 79 12.09 -6.04 27.11
N GLU A 80 10.98 -5.30 27.01
CA GLU A 80 10.07 -5.43 25.88
C GLU A 80 10.68 -4.87 24.60
N THR A 81 11.21 -3.64 24.60
CA THR A 81 11.82 -3.07 23.39
C THR A 81 13.07 -3.83 22.96
N GLY A 82 13.84 -4.36 23.92
CA GLY A 82 14.97 -5.24 23.62
C GLY A 82 14.55 -6.53 22.94
N PHE A 83 13.46 -7.16 23.38
CA PHE A 83 12.92 -8.35 22.72
C PHE A 83 12.30 -8.03 21.34
N TRP A 84 11.56 -6.93 21.24
CA TRP A 84 10.98 -6.48 19.98
C TRP A 84 12.05 -6.19 18.94
N GLN A 85 13.18 -5.57 19.33
CA GLN A 85 14.30 -5.33 18.44
C GLN A 85 14.91 -6.65 17.92
N LYS A 86 15.07 -7.65 18.79
CA LYS A 86 15.54 -8.99 18.36
C LYS A 86 14.62 -9.62 17.31
N ILE A 87 13.30 -9.46 17.45
CA ILE A 87 12.33 -9.91 16.45
C ILE A 87 12.55 -9.17 15.14
N ILE A 88 12.59 -7.83 15.16
CA ILE A 88 12.78 -7.00 13.96
C ILE A 88 14.05 -7.42 13.21
N ASP A 89 15.17 -7.53 13.92
CA ASP A 89 16.48 -7.81 13.31
C ASP A 89 16.59 -9.21 12.72
N ASN A 90 15.77 -10.15 13.19
CA ASN A 90 15.88 -11.57 12.84
C ASN A 90 14.57 -12.14 12.28
N LEU A 91 13.64 -11.31 11.80
CA LEU A 91 12.39 -11.78 11.20
C LEU A 91 12.68 -12.39 9.82
N HIS A 92 12.12 -13.58 9.56
CA HIS A 92 12.18 -14.21 8.25
C HIS A 92 11.30 -13.46 7.26
N MET A 93 11.88 -13.09 6.12
CA MET A 93 11.22 -12.38 5.04
C MET A 93 11.51 -13.17 3.76
N PRO A 94 10.53 -13.90 3.20
CA PRO A 94 10.78 -14.79 2.07
C PRO A 94 11.01 -13.99 0.78
N PHE A 95 12.03 -14.38 0.03
CA PHE A 95 12.53 -13.67 -1.15
C PHE A 95 13.06 -14.65 -2.19
N ASP A 96 12.75 -14.42 -3.46
CA ASP A 96 13.32 -15.17 -4.57
C ASP A 96 14.44 -14.37 -5.23
N SER A 97 15.68 -14.81 -5.01
CA SER A 97 16.86 -14.16 -5.55
C SER A 97 17.03 -14.28 -7.06
N ARG A 98 16.36 -15.24 -7.72
CA ARG A 98 16.46 -15.39 -9.19
C ARG A 98 15.63 -14.35 -9.93
N ARG A 99 14.45 -14.03 -9.39
CA ARG A 99 13.53 -13.03 -9.94
C ARG A 99 13.66 -11.67 -9.26
N GLU A 100 14.38 -11.62 -8.14
CA GLU A 100 14.53 -10.44 -7.28
C GLU A 100 13.19 -9.88 -6.82
N VAL A 101 12.27 -10.77 -6.41
CA VAL A 101 10.92 -10.44 -5.92
C VAL A 101 10.70 -10.95 -4.50
N PHE A 102 9.86 -10.23 -3.76
CA PHE A 102 9.36 -10.70 -2.47
C PHE A 102 8.40 -11.85 -2.70
N LEU A 103 8.43 -12.87 -1.85
CA LEU A 103 7.47 -13.96 -1.93
C LEU A 103 6.30 -13.68 -1.01
N GLN A 104 5.07 -13.83 -1.53
CA GLN A 104 3.85 -13.60 -0.78
C GLN A 104 3.82 -14.43 0.51
N GLN A 105 4.36 -15.66 0.50
CA GLN A 105 4.57 -16.53 1.64
C GLN A 105 5.63 -17.60 1.31
N ASP A 106 6.05 -18.39 2.30
CA ASP A 106 6.81 -19.61 2.03
C ASP A 106 6.00 -20.59 1.17
N GLY A 107 6.64 -21.24 0.19
CA GLY A 107 6.01 -22.21 -0.70
C GLY A 107 5.17 -21.60 -1.84
N PHE A 108 5.13 -20.26 -1.99
CA PHE A 108 4.38 -19.63 -3.08
C PHE A 108 4.79 -20.16 -4.47
N LEU A 109 6.08 -20.39 -4.68
CA LEU A 109 6.66 -20.86 -5.95
C LEU A 109 6.46 -22.36 -6.24
N ASP A 110 5.91 -23.13 -5.30
CA ASP A 110 5.61 -24.55 -5.54
C ASP A 110 4.37 -24.73 -6.44
N LYS A 111 3.65 -23.63 -6.72
CA LYS A 111 2.45 -23.61 -7.54
C LYS A 111 2.77 -23.46 -9.03
N GLU A 112 1.86 -23.93 -9.86
CA GLU A 112 1.90 -23.63 -11.30
C GLU A 112 1.52 -22.15 -11.51
N LEU A 113 2.50 -21.33 -11.87
CA LEU A 113 2.29 -19.90 -12.10
C LEU A 113 1.61 -19.67 -13.45
N MET A 114 0.46 -19.01 -13.41
CA MET A 114 -0.39 -18.73 -14.56
C MET A 114 -0.98 -17.33 -14.45
N SER A 115 -1.04 -16.61 -15.58
CA SER A 115 -1.73 -15.33 -15.61
C SER A 115 -3.24 -15.53 -15.58
N ALA A 116 -3.94 -14.64 -14.87
CA ALA A 116 -5.38 -14.66 -14.69
C ALA A 116 -6.11 -14.63 -16.03
N ASP A 117 -5.60 -13.93 -17.05
CA ASP A 117 -6.19 -13.85 -18.40
C ASP A 117 -6.41 -15.22 -19.07
N LYS A 118 -5.71 -16.26 -18.63
CA LYS A 118 -5.90 -17.65 -19.09
C LYS A 118 -7.08 -18.37 -18.44
N ILE A 119 -7.68 -17.82 -17.37
CA ILE A 119 -8.91 -18.36 -16.78
C ILE A 119 -10.07 -18.11 -17.75
N PRO A 120 -10.80 -19.16 -18.18
CA PRO A 120 -11.98 -19.01 -19.04
C PRO A 120 -12.99 -18.00 -18.48
N ALA A 121 -13.63 -17.24 -19.36
CA ALA A 121 -14.55 -16.17 -18.93
C ALA A 121 -15.78 -16.71 -18.17
N ASP A 122 -16.22 -17.92 -18.49
CA ASP A 122 -17.32 -18.65 -17.83
C ASP A 122 -16.91 -19.36 -16.53
N GLU A 123 -15.62 -19.28 -16.15
CA GLU A 123 -15.10 -19.74 -14.86
C GLU A 123 -14.81 -18.56 -13.90
N ARG A 124 -15.26 -17.34 -14.23
CA ARG A 124 -15.04 -16.13 -13.43
C ARG A 124 -16.34 -15.57 -12.85
N PRO A 125 -16.33 -15.07 -11.60
CA PRO A 125 -15.18 -15.03 -10.69
C PRO A 125 -14.87 -16.41 -10.07
N ILE A 126 -13.60 -16.74 -9.85
CA ILE A 126 -13.18 -18.09 -9.50
C ILE A 126 -13.77 -18.57 -8.17
N ASN A 127 -14.03 -17.67 -7.22
CA ASN A 127 -14.71 -18.03 -5.97
C ASN A 127 -16.15 -18.51 -6.13
N GLN A 128 -16.80 -18.22 -7.26
CA GLN A 128 -18.16 -18.66 -7.57
C GLN A 128 -18.19 -19.93 -8.44
N HIS A 129 -17.08 -20.25 -9.13
CA HIS A 129 -17.03 -21.34 -10.12
C HIS A 129 -16.09 -22.49 -9.76
N TRP A 130 -15.06 -22.25 -8.94
CA TRP A 130 -14.07 -23.26 -8.57
C TRP A 130 -14.32 -23.83 -7.18
N SER A 131 -13.91 -25.07 -6.95
CA SER A 131 -13.83 -25.62 -5.60
C SER A 131 -12.73 -24.90 -4.80
N TRP A 132 -12.96 -24.71 -3.50
CA TRP A 132 -12.03 -23.99 -2.64
C TRP A 132 -10.64 -24.64 -2.59
N ASP A 133 -10.55 -25.98 -2.66
CA ASP A 133 -9.27 -26.69 -2.72
C ASP A 133 -8.46 -26.33 -3.99
N ARG A 134 -9.13 -26.13 -5.13
CA ARG A 134 -8.50 -25.71 -6.40
C ARG A 134 -7.96 -24.30 -6.27
N ILE A 135 -8.71 -23.40 -5.63
CA ILE A 135 -8.28 -22.01 -5.38
C ILE A 135 -7.02 -22.00 -4.49
N LEU A 136 -7.06 -22.71 -3.35
CA LEU A 136 -5.95 -22.75 -2.37
C LEU A 136 -4.62 -23.25 -2.95
N ARG A 137 -4.66 -24.14 -3.96
CA ARG A 137 -3.47 -24.67 -4.62
C ARG A 137 -3.12 -23.96 -5.94
N SER A 138 -3.84 -22.90 -6.29
CA SER A 138 -3.57 -22.08 -7.48
C SER A 138 -2.69 -20.87 -7.13
N CYS A 139 -2.05 -20.27 -8.14
CA CYS A 139 -1.27 -19.04 -7.95
C CYS A 139 -2.12 -17.76 -7.93
N PHE A 140 -3.45 -17.87 -8.02
CA PHE A 140 -4.31 -16.71 -8.18
C PHE A 140 -4.47 -15.93 -6.88
N ILE A 141 -4.46 -14.61 -7.04
CA ILE A 141 -4.44 -13.66 -5.93
C ILE A 141 -5.73 -12.88 -5.95
N LYS A 142 -6.51 -12.96 -4.86
CA LYS A 142 -7.78 -12.23 -4.72
C LYS A 142 -7.58 -10.72 -4.84
N GLN A 143 -6.57 -10.21 -4.13
CA GLN A 143 -6.28 -8.78 -3.99
C GLN A 143 -4.80 -8.51 -3.68
N ALA A 144 -4.38 -7.25 -3.82
CA ALA A 144 -3.02 -6.85 -3.50
C ALA A 144 -2.56 -7.38 -2.12
N ASP A 145 -1.44 -8.10 -2.10
CA ASP A 145 -0.83 -8.65 -0.87
C ASP A 145 0.61 -8.13 -0.71
N VAL A 146 1.57 -8.67 -1.47
CA VAL A 146 2.92 -8.08 -1.57
C VAL A 146 2.84 -6.64 -2.05
N LEU A 147 2.01 -6.39 -3.08
CA LEU A 147 1.77 -5.06 -3.62
C LEU A 147 1.09 -4.12 -2.61
N GLN A 148 0.24 -4.65 -1.72
CA GLN A 148 -0.31 -3.85 -0.62
C GLN A 148 0.79 -3.41 0.35
N SER A 149 1.74 -4.30 0.66
CA SER A 149 2.89 -3.96 1.50
C SER A 149 3.81 -2.94 0.83
N ILE A 150 4.03 -3.07 -0.48
CA ILE A 150 4.81 -2.10 -1.26
C ILE A 150 4.14 -0.73 -1.27
N TYR A 151 2.83 -0.66 -1.45
CA TYR A 151 2.10 0.61 -1.37
C TYR A 151 2.23 1.27 0.02
N VAL A 152 2.07 0.49 1.11
CA VAL A 152 2.16 1.02 2.49
C VAL A 152 3.57 1.51 2.83
N PHE A 153 4.60 0.85 2.29
CA PHE A 153 6.02 1.14 2.57
C PHE A 153 6.77 1.56 1.32
N GLU A 154 6.11 2.31 0.43
CA GLU A 154 6.64 2.70 -0.88
C GLU A 154 8.00 3.38 -0.78
N ASP A 155 8.20 4.19 0.26
CA ASP A 155 9.43 4.93 0.56
C ASP A 155 10.64 4.04 0.88
N LYS A 156 10.44 2.74 1.12
CA LYS A 156 11.52 1.78 1.39
C LYS A 156 12.07 1.10 0.15
N TYR A 157 11.44 1.28 -1.00
CA TYR A 157 11.77 0.55 -2.22
C TYR A 157 12.10 1.49 -3.37
N ASP A 158 13.12 1.16 -4.14
CA ASP A 158 13.36 1.83 -5.42
C ASP A 158 12.30 1.43 -6.46
N THR A 159 12.15 2.26 -7.49
CA THR A 159 11.16 2.06 -8.57
C THR A 159 11.33 0.72 -9.28
N GLU A 160 12.56 0.20 -9.37
CA GLU A 160 12.88 -1.05 -10.07
C GLU A 160 12.39 -2.27 -9.26
N THR A 161 12.55 -2.23 -7.94
CA THR A 161 11.99 -3.21 -7.01
C THR A 161 10.47 -3.21 -7.05
N ILE A 162 9.85 -2.03 -7.07
CA ILE A 162 8.40 -1.89 -7.22
C ILE A 162 7.95 -2.49 -8.55
N ARG A 163 8.67 -2.19 -9.66
CA ARG A 163 8.38 -2.71 -11.00
C ARG A 163 8.41 -4.23 -11.05
N ARG A 164 9.50 -4.88 -10.61
CA ARG A 164 9.62 -6.35 -10.64
C ARG A 164 8.51 -7.03 -9.86
N ASN A 165 8.19 -6.54 -8.66
CA ASN A 165 7.10 -7.11 -7.87
C ASN A 165 5.73 -6.85 -8.50
N PHE A 166 5.50 -5.68 -9.08
CA PHE A 166 4.26 -5.37 -9.79
C PHE A 166 4.06 -6.29 -11.01
N GLU A 167 5.07 -6.40 -11.86
CA GLU A 167 5.04 -7.24 -13.07
C GLU A 167 4.95 -8.74 -12.74
N PHE A 168 5.47 -9.16 -11.58
CA PHE A 168 5.31 -10.53 -11.11
C PHE A 168 3.88 -10.80 -10.61
N TYR A 169 3.32 -9.92 -9.78
CA TYR A 169 2.07 -10.19 -9.06
C TYR A 169 0.78 -9.76 -9.78
N GLU A 170 0.80 -8.65 -10.53
CA GLU A 170 -0.41 -8.16 -11.21
C GLU A 170 -0.98 -9.19 -12.19
N PRO A 171 -0.19 -9.89 -13.03
CA PRO A 171 -0.74 -10.85 -13.97
C PRO A 171 -1.46 -12.02 -13.30
N MET A 172 -1.14 -12.36 -12.05
CA MET A 172 -1.78 -13.45 -11.29
C MET A 172 -2.96 -12.95 -10.43
N THR A 173 -3.22 -11.64 -10.40
CA THR A 173 -4.26 -11.07 -9.55
C THR A 173 -5.61 -11.05 -10.29
N VAL A 174 -6.62 -11.70 -9.72
CA VAL A 174 -7.98 -11.77 -10.32
C VAL A 174 -8.82 -10.54 -10.05
N HIS A 175 -8.44 -9.75 -9.04
CA HIS A 175 -9.15 -8.54 -8.60
C HIS A 175 -10.59 -8.80 -8.12
N GLU A 176 -10.86 -9.98 -7.57
CA GLU A 176 -12.15 -10.40 -6.99
C GLU A 176 -12.37 -9.83 -5.58
N SER A 177 -11.86 -8.62 -5.37
CA SER A 177 -12.05 -7.83 -4.16
C SER A 177 -12.04 -6.37 -4.53
N SER A 178 -12.99 -5.64 -3.95
CA SER A 178 -13.17 -4.21 -4.13
C SER A 178 -11.96 -3.36 -3.73
N LEU A 179 -11.02 -3.90 -2.93
CA LEU A 179 -9.77 -3.24 -2.55
C LEU A 179 -8.64 -3.37 -3.59
N SER A 180 -8.75 -4.32 -4.52
CA SER A 180 -7.60 -4.74 -5.32
C SER A 180 -7.18 -3.70 -6.36
N ALA A 181 -8.11 -3.24 -7.20
CA ALA A 181 -7.79 -2.46 -8.39
C ALA A 181 -7.21 -1.08 -8.06
N CYS A 182 -7.63 -0.44 -6.96
CA CYS A 182 -7.14 0.89 -6.59
C CYS A 182 -5.65 0.87 -6.23
N ILE A 183 -5.17 -0.13 -5.47
CA ILE A 183 -3.76 -0.26 -5.10
C ILE A 183 -2.89 -0.49 -6.33
N HIS A 184 -3.34 -1.36 -7.25
CA HIS A 184 -2.62 -1.60 -8.49
C HIS A 184 -2.60 -0.35 -9.39
N SER A 185 -3.70 0.40 -9.46
CA SER A 185 -3.76 1.67 -10.19
C SER A 185 -2.77 2.71 -9.65
N ILE A 186 -2.62 2.80 -8.32
CA ILE A 186 -1.65 3.71 -7.68
C ILE A 186 -0.22 3.31 -8.02
N LEU A 187 0.15 2.03 -7.84
CA LEU A 187 1.51 1.56 -8.10
C LEU A 187 1.88 1.67 -9.58
N VAL A 188 1.00 1.29 -10.50
CA VAL A 188 1.31 1.36 -11.93
C VAL A 188 1.34 2.81 -12.44
N SER A 189 0.64 3.73 -11.78
CA SER A 189 0.79 5.19 -12.01
C SER A 189 2.19 5.66 -11.66
N LEU A 190 2.74 5.21 -10.51
CA LEU A 190 4.12 5.50 -10.10
C LEU A 190 5.13 4.94 -11.12
N LEU A 191 4.86 3.77 -11.68
CA LEU A 191 5.70 3.14 -12.72
C LEU A 191 5.59 3.80 -14.10
N GLY A 192 4.68 4.76 -14.28
CA GLY A 192 4.52 5.53 -15.51
C GLY A 192 3.62 4.88 -16.57
N ASN A 193 3.05 3.70 -16.32
CA ASN A 193 2.12 3.06 -17.25
C ASN A 193 0.68 3.56 -16.98
N ILE A 194 0.41 4.76 -17.50
CA ILE A 194 -0.85 5.50 -17.27
C ILE A 194 -2.06 4.83 -17.95
N GLU A 195 -1.85 4.11 -19.05
CA GLU A 195 -2.93 3.38 -19.72
C GLU A 195 -3.47 2.25 -18.83
N LYS A 196 -2.56 1.43 -18.27
CA LYS A 196 -2.92 0.38 -17.32
C LYS A 196 -3.48 0.96 -16.02
N ALA A 197 -2.91 2.07 -15.52
CA ALA A 197 -3.44 2.77 -14.35
C ALA A 197 -4.90 3.19 -14.54
N TYR A 198 -5.23 3.67 -15.75
CA TYR A 198 -6.57 4.10 -16.11
C TYR A 198 -7.54 2.91 -16.28
N GLU A 199 -7.09 1.80 -16.84
CA GLU A 199 -7.87 0.56 -16.89
C GLU A 199 -8.29 0.10 -15.48
N LEU A 200 -7.32 0.01 -14.56
CA LEU A 200 -7.55 -0.39 -13.17
C LEU A 200 -8.39 0.64 -12.39
N TYR A 201 -8.19 1.94 -12.66
CA TYR A 201 -9.01 3.01 -12.12
C TYR A 201 -10.49 2.83 -12.50
N LEU A 202 -10.79 2.49 -13.75
CA LEU A 202 -12.17 2.26 -14.18
C LEU A 202 -12.82 1.09 -13.43
N ARG A 203 -12.07 0.02 -13.17
CA ARG A 203 -12.57 -1.11 -12.38
C ARG A 203 -12.97 -0.70 -10.97
N THR A 204 -12.17 0.11 -10.27
CA THR A 204 -12.55 0.60 -8.92
C THR A 204 -13.68 1.63 -8.98
N ALA A 205 -13.63 2.57 -9.92
CA ALA A 205 -14.59 3.68 -10.01
C ALA A 205 -15.99 3.25 -10.48
N ARG A 206 -16.09 2.13 -11.19
CA ARG A 206 -17.34 1.63 -11.77
C ARG A 206 -17.79 0.28 -11.18
N LEU A 207 -17.13 -0.19 -10.12
CA LEU A 207 -17.38 -1.51 -9.54
C LEU A 207 -18.87 -1.75 -9.26
N ASP A 208 -19.51 -0.85 -8.51
CA ASP A 208 -20.94 -0.95 -8.19
C ASP A 208 -21.86 -0.54 -9.36
N LEU A 209 -21.41 0.32 -10.26
CA LEU A 209 -22.22 0.84 -11.36
C LEU A 209 -22.40 -0.17 -12.50
N ASP A 210 -21.36 -0.96 -12.75
CA ASP A 210 -21.34 -1.99 -13.79
C ASP A 210 -21.50 -3.41 -13.21
N ASP A 211 -21.67 -3.54 -11.90
CA ASP A 211 -21.77 -4.80 -11.13
C ASP A 211 -20.67 -5.83 -11.50
N TYR A 212 -19.41 -5.37 -11.55
CA TYR A 212 -18.27 -6.16 -12.05
C TYR A 212 -18.09 -7.52 -11.37
N ASN A 213 -18.44 -7.64 -10.09
CA ASN A 213 -18.30 -8.86 -9.30
C ASN A 213 -19.61 -9.68 -9.20
N ASN A 214 -20.73 -9.17 -9.74
CA ASN A 214 -22.08 -9.71 -9.52
C ASN A 214 -22.48 -9.79 -8.03
N GLU A 215 -22.16 -8.73 -7.27
CA GLU A 215 -22.29 -8.69 -5.80
C GLU A 215 -23.10 -7.46 -5.31
N VAL A 216 -23.52 -6.55 -6.20
CA VAL A 216 -24.21 -5.30 -5.80
C VAL A 216 -25.54 -5.55 -5.05
N GLY A 217 -26.18 -6.70 -5.30
CA GLY A 217 -27.35 -7.14 -4.54
C GLY A 217 -27.11 -7.33 -3.03
N GLU A 218 -25.85 -7.52 -2.61
CA GLU A 218 -25.44 -7.68 -1.21
C GLU A 218 -25.12 -6.36 -0.52
N GLY A 219 -24.91 -5.29 -1.29
CA GLY A 219 -24.63 -3.95 -0.79
C GLY A 219 -23.57 -3.19 -1.59
N LEU A 220 -23.35 -1.94 -1.21
CA LEU A 220 -22.36 -1.06 -1.85
C LEU A 220 -20.95 -1.32 -1.33
N HIS A 221 -19.97 -1.29 -2.22
CA HIS A 221 -18.56 -1.50 -1.88
C HIS A 221 -17.89 -0.20 -1.39
N ILE A 222 -18.18 0.18 -0.15
CA ILE A 222 -17.71 1.44 0.48
C ILE A 222 -16.19 1.63 0.35
N THR A 223 -15.40 0.56 0.47
CA THR A 223 -13.95 0.65 0.35
C THR A 223 -13.49 0.96 -1.07
N SER A 224 -14.17 0.45 -2.12
CA SER A 224 -13.85 0.82 -3.51
C SER A 224 -14.14 2.29 -3.80
N MET A 225 -15.20 2.84 -3.21
CA MET A 225 -15.51 4.26 -3.33
C MET A 225 -14.38 5.14 -2.78
N ALA A 226 -13.84 4.78 -1.61
CA ALA A 226 -12.65 5.44 -1.07
C ALA A 226 -11.40 5.20 -1.95
N GLY A 227 -11.23 3.98 -2.46
CA GLY A 227 -10.16 3.61 -3.39
C GLY A 227 -10.16 4.44 -4.68
N THR A 228 -11.34 4.82 -5.17
CA THR A 228 -11.50 5.69 -6.35
C THR A 228 -10.88 7.07 -6.12
N TRP A 229 -11.05 7.64 -4.92
CA TRP A 229 -10.42 8.91 -4.55
C TRP A 229 -8.90 8.75 -4.42
N LEU A 230 -8.44 7.67 -3.77
CA LEU A 230 -7.00 7.39 -3.62
C LEU A 230 -6.29 7.22 -4.97
N ALA A 231 -6.90 6.53 -5.93
CA ALA A 231 -6.34 6.37 -7.27
C ALA A 231 -6.16 7.72 -8.00
N ILE A 232 -7.04 8.71 -7.76
CA ILE A 232 -6.86 10.06 -8.29
C ILE A 232 -5.74 10.81 -7.56
N VAL A 233 -5.75 10.82 -6.23
CA VAL A 233 -4.87 11.67 -5.43
C VAL A 233 -3.47 11.10 -5.31
N GLU A 234 -3.37 9.83 -4.93
CA GLU A 234 -2.12 9.13 -4.70
C GLU A 234 -1.59 8.42 -5.95
N GLY A 235 -2.48 8.02 -6.87
CA GLY A 235 -2.09 7.47 -8.17
C GLY A 235 -1.75 8.58 -9.16
N PHE A 236 -2.75 9.11 -9.87
CA PHE A 236 -2.54 10.11 -10.92
C PHE A 236 -1.93 11.42 -10.39
N GLY A 237 -2.36 11.90 -9.21
CA GLY A 237 -1.77 13.08 -8.57
C GLY A 237 -0.36 12.85 -8.01
N GLY A 238 0.04 11.58 -7.82
CA GLY A 238 1.32 11.22 -7.20
C GLY A 238 1.51 11.83 -5.81
N MET A 239 0.42 12.09 -5.07
CA MET A 239 0.52 12.79 -3.80
C MET A 239 1.10 11.90 -2.71
N ARG A 240 2.15 12.35 -2.03
CA ARG A 240 2.71 11.75 -0.81
C ARG A 240 3.00 12.82 0.24
N ILE A 241 3.23 12.40 1.48
CA ILE A 241 3.74 13.27 2.54
C ILE A 241 5.17 12.86 2.88
N LEU A 242 6.11 13.78 2.72
CA LEU A 242 7.52 13.56 3.04
C LEU A 242 8.02 14.69 3.93
N ASP A 243 8.50 14.37 5.13
CA ASP A 243 9.04 15.34 6.10
C ASP A 243 8.16 16.57 6.37
N GLY A 244 6.84 16.37 6.35
CA GLY A 244 5.86 17.44 6.57
C GLY A 244 5.66 18.37 5.37
N LYS A 245 6.16 18.01 4.19
CA LYS A 245 5.88 18.64 2.89
C LYS A 245 4.92 17.77 2.08
N VAL A 246 4.17 18.38 1.15
CA VAL A 246 3.37 17.64 0.17
C VAL A 246 4.22 17.36 -1.06
N LEU A 247 4.48 16.10 -1.37
CA LEU A 247 5.05 15.68 -2.64
C LEU A 247 3.91 15.49 -3.65
N ILE A 248 4.09 15.93 -4.89
CA ILE A 248 3.22 15.57 -6.02
C ILE A 248 4.05 15.28 -7.28
N ASN A 249 3.61 14.26 -8.03
CA ASN A 249 4.14 13.95 -9.36
C ASN A 249 2.97 13.69 -10.33
N PRO A 250 2.27 14.74 -10.76
CA PRO A 250 0.99 14.57 -11.46
C PRO A 250 1.15 14.00 -12.88
N ARG A 251 0.26 13.07 -13.21
CA ARG A 251 0.10 12.44 -14.52
C ARG A 251 -1.36 12.50 -14.94
N ILE A 252 -1.63 12.58 -16.24
CA ILE A 252 -3.00 12.65 -16.75
C ILE A 252 -3.26 11.53 -17.77
N PRO A 253 -4.32 10.72 -17.59
CA PRO A 253 -4.78 9.80 -18.62
C PRO A 253 -5.12 10.53 -19.92
N GLY A 254 -4.78 9.92 -21.06
CA GLY A 254 -5.03 10.51 -22.38
C GLY A 254 -6.51 10.83 -22.65
N LYS A 255 -7.44 10.09 -22.03
CA LYS A 255 -8.89 10.30 -22.17
C LYS A 255 -9.44 11.49 -21.37
N TRP A 256 -8.66 12.08 -20.46
CA TRP A 256 -9.12 13.20 -19.63
C TRP A 256 -8.69 14.54 -20.21
N LYS A 257 -9.55 15.56 -20.14
CA LYS A 257 -9.14 16.96 -20.46
C LYS A 257 -8.39 17.59 -19.30
N SER A 258 -8.87 17.33 -18.09
CA SER A 258 -8.29 17.79 -16.83
C SER A 258 -8.92 17.05 -15.66
N TYR A 259 -8.26 17.04 -14.51
CA TYR A 259 -8.85 16.69 -13.22
C TYR A 259 -8.37 17.65 -12.14
N SER A 260 -9.09 17.70 -11.02
CA SER A 260 -8.70 18.50 -9.87
C SER A 260 -9.16 17.84 -8.58
N PHE A 261 -8.41 18.08 -7.50
CA PHE A 261 -8.77 17.64 -6.16
C PHE A 261 -8.30 18.66 -5.11
N HIS A 262 -8.94 18.62 -3.96
CA HIS A 262 -8.53 19.35 -2.77
C HIS A 262 -7.91 18.41 -1.75
N ALA A 263 -6.88 18.88 -1.07
CA ALA A 263 -6.25 18.17 0.03
C ALA A 263 -5.85 19.16 1.14
N ARG A 264 -5.54 18.61 2.32
CA ARG A 264 -5.21 19.41 3.51
C ARG A 264 -3.99 18.86 4.22
N LEU A 265 -2.97 19.71 4.38
CA LEU A 265 -1.78 19.42 5.18
C LEU A 265 -1.78 20.29 6.44
N ARG A 266 -1.94 19.69 7.63
CA ARG A 266 -1.86 20.41 8.93
C ARG A 266 -2.70 21.71 8.98
N GLY A 267 -3.89 21.67 8.38
CA GLY A 267 -4.82 22.81 8.31
C GLY A 267 -4.67 23.71 7.07
N ILE A 268 -3.66 23.48 6.23
CA ILE A 268 -3.41 24.19 4.97
C ILE A 268 -4.25 23.52 3.88
N LEU A 269 -5.35 24.15 3.48
CA LEU A 269 -6.18 23.69 2.36
C LEU A 269 -5.55 24.13 1.03
N PHE A 270 -5.45 23.22 0.08
CA PHE A 270 -4.96 23.53 -1.26
C PHE A 270 -5.70 22.72 -2.32
N GLU A 271 -5.70 23.25 -3.53
CA GLU A 271 -6.24 22.61 -4.72
C GLU A 271 -5.10 22.26 -5.69
N VAL A 272 -5.16 21.06 -6.25
CA VAL A 272 -4.31 20.60 -7.34
C VAL A 272 -5.17 20.45 -8.58
N LYS A 273 -4.85 21.14 -9.67
CA LYS A 273 -5.54 21.03 -10.96
C LYS A 273 -4.55 20.65 -12.05
N VAL A 274 -4.84 19.60 -12.79
CA VAL A 274 -3.93 19.00 -13.78
C VAL A 274 -4.62 18.94 -15.13
N ASN A 275 -3.89 19.31 -16.19
CA ASN A 275 -4.31 19.16 -17.59
C ASN A 275 -3.09 18.87 -18.47
N HIS A 276 -3.28 18.65 -19.77
CA HIS A 276 -2.21 18.34 -20.72
C HIS A 276 -1.15 19.44 -20.94
N LYS A 277 -1.35 20.65 -20.41
CA LYS A 277 -0.35 21.73 -20.45
C LYS A 277 0.48 21.80 -19.17
N GLY A 278 -0.05 21.36 -18.04
CA GLY A 278 0.59 21.55 -16.74
C GLY A 278 -0.32 21.34 -15.55
N THR A 279 0.25 21.61 -14.39
CA THR A 279 -0.38 21.56 -13.08
C THR A 279 -0.45 22.96 -12.48
N ILE A 280 -1.62 23.29 -11.93
CA ILE A 280 -1.86 24.52 -11.18
C ILE A 280 -2.13 24.12 -9.73
N ILE A 281 -1.35 24.68 -8.82
CA ILE A 281 -1.56 24.54 -7.38
C ILE A 281 -2.07 25.85 -6.82
N THR A 282 -3.18 25.82 -6.09
CA THR A 282 -3.72 26.99 -5.39
C THR A 282 -3.68 26.75 -3.88
N ASN A 283 -2.93 27.57 -3.16
CA ASN A 283 -2.99 27.59 -1.70
C ASN A 283 -4.24 28.39 -1.28
N GLN A 284 -5.20 27.72 -0.66
CA GLN A 284 -6.48 28.30 -0.24
C GLN A 284 -6.50 28.61 1.26
N SER A 285 -5.34 28.82 1.86
CA SER A 285 -5.17 29.07 3.29
C SER A 285 -4.28 30.27 3.59
N GLU A 286 -4.25 30.66 4.86
CA GLU A 286 -3.45 31.77 5.40
C GLU A 286 -2.01 31.38 5.79
N LYS A 287 -1.59 30.14 5.52
CA LYS A 287 -0.25 29.63 5.86
C LYS A 287 0.50 29.25 4.58
N ASN A 288 1.81 29.35 4.59
CA ASN A 288 2.64 28.91 3.47
C ASN A 288 2.56 27.39 3.31
N LEU A 289 2.41 26.94 2.07
CA LEU A 289 2.32 25.53 1.72
C LEU A 289 3.69 25.03 1.22
N PRO A 290 4.40 24.21 2.00
CA PRO A 290 5.63 23.57 1.55
C PRO A 290 5.31 22.36 0.66
N MET A 291 5.88 22.34 -0.54
CA MET A 291 5.68 21.25 -1.51
C MET A 291 6.98 20.81 -2.16
N VAL A 292 6.96 19.59 -2.67
CA VAL A 292 7.92 19.08 -3.64
C VAL A 292 7.13 18.71 -4.89
N ILE A 293 7.44 19.33 -6.02
CA ILE A 293 6.74 19.11 -7.30
C ILE A 293 7.76 18.65 -8.31
N PHE A 294 7.63 17.42 -8.83
CA PHE A 294 8.63 16.80 -9.70
C PHE A 294 10.07 16.93 -9.14
N ASP A 295 10.24 16.53 -7.87
CA ASP A 295 11.50 16.55 -7.13
C ASP A 295 12.12 17.94 -6.89
N LYS A 296 11.39 19.03 -7.15
CA LYS A 296 11.82 20.40 -6.87
C LYS A 296 11.06 20.97 -5.69
N GLU A 297 11.78 21.57 -4.75
CA GLU A 297 11.16 22.24 -3.61
C GLU A 297 10.47 23.55 -4.02
N HIS A 298 9.27 23.75 -3.49
CA HIS A 298 8.48 24.95 -3.67
C HIS A 298 7.85 25.36 -2.33
N GLU A 299 7.67 26.66 -2.15
CA GLU A 299 6.82 27.20 -1.10
C GLU A 299 5.78 28.11 -1.74
N ILE A 300 4.50 27.74 -1.60
CA ILE A 300 3.40 28.50 -2.16
C ILE A 300 2.84 29.39 -1.06
N GLY A 301 3.04 30.71 -1.21
CA GLY A 301 2.55 31.71 -0.28
C GLY A 301 1.03 31.66 -0.09
N LYS A 302 0.55 32.25 1.01
CA LYS A 302 -0.88 32.35 1.33
C LYS A 302 -1.71 32.89 0.16
N GLY A 303 -2.82 32.23 -0.18
CA GLY A 303 -3.69 32.64 -1.28
C GLY A 303 -3.06 32.59 -2.69
N MET A 304 -1.78 32.20 -2.82
CA MET A 304 -1.05 32.25 -4.08
C MET A 304 -1.30 31.00 -4.92
N LYS A 305 -1.00 31.15 -6.22
CA LYS A 305 -1.04 30.07 -7.19
C LYS A 305 0.34 29.83 -7.79
N LEU A 306 0.66 28.57 -8.04
CA LEU A 306 1.86 28.15 -8.76
C LEU A 306 1.44 27.35 -9.99
N ASN A 307 1.95 27.74 -11.16
CA ASN A 307 1.79 26.99 -12.41
C ASN A 307 3.09 26.26 -12.71
N VAL A 308 3.00 24.95 -12.95
CA VAL A 308 4.13 24.10 -13.28
C VAL A 308 3.80 23.39 -14.59
N ASN A 309 4.66 23.48 -15.59
CA ASN A 309 4.46 22.73 -16.84
C ASN A 309 4.58 21.22 -16.56
N LEU A 310 3.86 20.38 -17.29
CA LEU A 310 4.06 18.94 -17.22
C LEU A 310 5.50 18.63 -17.63
N GLN A 311 6.22 17.84 -16.84
CA GLN A 311 7.44 17.23 -17.34
C GLN A 311 7.05 16.30 -18.48
N GLN A 312 7.63 16.53 -19.67
CA GLN A 312 7.57 15.54 -20.74
C GLN A 312 8.26 14.25 -20.25
N PRO A 313 7.72 13.08 -20.61
CA PRO A 313 8.24 11.79 -20.14
C PRO A 313 9.72 11.60 -20.43
#